data_AF-A0A962WZG4-F1
#
_entry.id   AF-A0A962WZG4-F1
#
_cell.length_a   1.000
_cell.length_b   1.000
_cell.length_c   1.000
_cell.angle_alpha   90.00
_cell.angle_beta   90.00
_cell.angle_gamma   90.00
#
_symmetry.space_group_name_H-M   'P 1'
#
loop_
_entity.id
_entity.type
_entity.pdbx_description
1 polymer ?
#
loop_
_entity_poly.entity_id
_entity_poly.type
_entity_poly.pdbx_seq_one_letter_code
_entity_poly.pdbx_strand_id
1 'polypeptide(L)'
;MSEASVMERIRTRILADQEVLQSNLDWLREEMHRYFFSFNQDDAEALTPLAINLHRMAEFRQIQLVNREERSMIAQLGLPRSLHATLAAMRERNISYGEITTSTAPLPGIDHRLQVLRFDYARKADREIARSTQAAIPEAISAAVTETMTRLYPRFDRGALEEILAMLWLNNEEYVSISPPERVARIIHLYWTTRANDGVHLDLEPLQSSEGQEQYRLLFGIGNPPHKGFLLQILEVLDRLDIEVLRFYCLTASDGVYPYLLATFYIQVPGAQRLGKKSERFIQLQRELYNTQVLSSRSPSYELLVQSGICSGTDATLVEAMIGFCHTNLAHNHPDTFDLEGIMRAFHNHPDISLKLVQLFHVRFDPEIADRETRYAETLTQTVRAVEEYDTGRRFLDRFRRTIFRCALAFIRHCLKTNFFIPEKHALAFRLDPAYLQDLEKESTADLPQDRPFRITFFLARNGSGYHIGFSDIARGGWRTLITQGRDDYITSANTLFRENYVLAHTQHLKNK
;
A
#
# COMPACT_ATOMS: atom_id res chain seq x y z
N MET A 1 1.64 -51.91 6.93
CA MET A 1 1.30 -51.47 8.31
C MET A 1 -0.17 -51.77 8.52
N SER A 2 -0.54 -52.51 9.58
CA SER A 2 -1.96 -52.82 9.85
C SER A 2 -2.67 -51.60 10.43
N GLU A 3 -3.97 -51.49 10.21
CA GLU A 3 -4.84 -50.44 10.77
C GLU A 3 -4.71 -50.36 12.31
N ALA A 4 -4.66 -51.52 12.99
CA ALA A 4 -4.43 -51.61 14.42
C ALA A 4 -3.10 -51.00 14.88
N SER A 5 -2.04 -51.11 14.07
CA SER A 5 -0.74 -50.50 14.37
C SER A 5 -0.76 -48.97 14.26
N VAL A 6 -1.58 -48.41 13.37
CA VAL A 6 -1.74 -46.95 13.24
C VAL A 6 -2.53 -46.41 14.43
N MET A 7 -3.63 -47.08 14.81
CA MET A 7 -4.46 -46.68 15.95
C MET A 7 -3.70 -46.70 17.28
N GLU A 8 -2.87 -47.73 17.51
CA GLU A 8 -2.05 -47.80 18.71
C GLU A 8 -1.04 -46.64 18.77
N ARG A 9 -0.38 -46.32 17.64
CA ARG A 9 0.54 -45.16 17.56
C ARG A 9 -0.16 -43.84 17.85
N ILE A 10 -1.38 -43.65 17.34
CA ILE A 10 -2.18 -42.45 17.63
C ILE A 10 -2.46 -42.36 19.13
N ARG A 11 -2.89 -43.47 19.75
CA ARG A 11 -3.18 -43.53 21.19
C ARG A 11 -1.96 -43.22 22.04
N THR A 12 -0.82 -43.84 21.74
CA THR A 12 0.45 -43.56 22.44
C THR A 12 0.82 -42.09 22.32
N ARG A 13 0.61 -41.48 21.15
CA ARG A 13 0.93 -40.06 20.94
C ARG A 13 0.02 -39.14 21.76
N ILE A 14 -1.28 -39.41 21.81
CA ILE A 14 -2.23 -38.62 22.62
C ILE A 14 -1.82 -38.63 24.10
N LEU A 15 -1.44 -39.79 24.64
CA LEU A 15 -0.99 -39.90 26.03
C LEU A 15 0.29 -39.08 26.29
N ALA A 16 1.25 -39.14 25.38
CA ALA A 16 2.47 -38.32 25.48
C ALA A 16 2.16 -36.81 25.40
N ASP A 17 1.26 -36.40 24.51
CA ASP A 17 0.86 -34.99 24.37
C ASP A 17 0.14 -34.49 25.65
N GLN A 18 -0.57 -35.36 26.38
CA GLN A 18 -1.20 -35.03 27.67
C GLN A 18 -0.18 -34.78 28.79
N GLU A 19 0.93 -35.53 28.82
CA GLU A 19 1.97 -35.38 29.85
C GLU A 19 2.64 -34.00 29.81
N VAL A 20 2.77 -33.40 28.63
CA VAL A 20 3.43 -32.10 28.41
C VAL A 20 2.47 -30.90 28.40
N LEU A 21 1.16 -31.13 28.44
CA LEU A 21 0.14 -30.09 28.26
C LEU A 21 0.26 -28.97 29.31
N GLN A 22 0.46 -29.32 30.58
CA GLN A 22 0.58 -28.33 31.65
C GLN A 22 1.79 -27.42 31.43
N SER A 23 2.93 -27.99 31.04
CA SER A 23 4.15 -27.22 30.72
C SER A 23 3.94 -26.29 29.52
N ASN A 24 3.19 -26.73 28.50
CA ASN A 24 2.85 -25.86 27.37
C ASN A 24 1.95 -24.68 27.80
N LEU A 25 0.97 -24.92 28.67
CA LEU A 25 0.11 -23.87 29.21
C LEU A 25 0.88 -22.87 30.06
N ASP A 26 1.78 -23.36 30.92
CA ASP A 26 2.63 -22.51 31.74
C ASP A 26 3.57 -21.65 30.88
N TRP A 27 4.18 -22.23 29.84
CA TRP A 27 5.00 -21.50 28.88
C TRP A 27 4.19 -20.44 28.13
N LEU A 28 2.99 -20.77 27.63
CA LEU A 28 2.14 -19.79 26.95
C LEU A 28 1.75 -18.63 27.87
N ARG A 29 1.51 -18.89 29.16
CA ARG A 29 1.20 -17.85 30.15
C ARG A 29 2.39 -16.94 30.44
N GLU A 30 3.59 -17.50 30.50
CA GLU A 30 4.81 -16.78 30.83
C GLU A 30 5.34 -15.98 29.62
N GLU A 31 5.33 -16.58 28.44
CA GLU A 31 6.06 -16.06 27.27
C GLU A 31 5.19 -15.32 26.25
N MET A 32 3.86 -15.43 26.32
CA MET A 32 2.99 -14.61 25.49
C MET A 32 2.81 -13.23 26.11
N HIS A 33 2.52 -12.23 25.27
CA HIS A 33 2.25 -10.88 25.75
C HIS A 33 1.18 -10.86 26.84
N ARG A 34 1.34 -10.03 27.88
CA ARG A 34 0.43 -10.00 29.06
C ARG A 34 -1.07 -9.85 28.75
N TYR A 35 -1.41 -9.29 27.59
CA TYR A 35 -2.79 -9.11 27.14
C TYR A 35 -3.25 -10.16 26.10
N PHE A 36 -2.41 -11.14 25.77
CA PHE A 36 -2.73 -12.16 24.77
C PHE A 36 -4.00 -12.92 25.13
N PHE A 37 -4.12 -13.40 26.37
CA PHE A 37 -5.32 -14.12 26.81
C PHE A 37 -6.52 -13.20 27.02
N SER A 38 -6.32 -11.95 27.46
CA SER A 38 -7.43 -11.00 27.57
C SER A 38 -8.00 -10.63 26.21
N PHE A 39 -7.16 -10.54 25.18
CA PHE A 39 -7.63 -10.27 23.82
C PHE A 39 -8.35 -11.45 23.19
N ASN A 40 -8.06 -12.67 23.64
CA ASN A 40 -8.59 -13.91 23.07
C ASN A 40 -9.44 -14.69 24.09
N GLN A 41 -10.09 -13.97 25.01
CA GLN A 41 -10.87 -14.56 26.10
C GLN A 41 -12.05 -15.42 25.60
N ASP A 42 -12.67 -15.00 24.50
CA ASP A 42 -13.79 -15.70 23.86
C ASP A 42 -13.32 -16.83 22.93
N ASP A 43 -12.02 -16.97 22.73
CA ASP A 43 -11.38 -17.92 21.81
C ASP A 43 -10.64 -19.05 22.55
N ALA A 44 -11.02 -19.37 23.80
CA ALA A 44 -10.37 -20.42 24.59
C ALA A 44 -10.37 -21.80 23.87
N GLU A 45 -11.50 -22.16 23.24
CA GLU A 45 -11.59 -23.39 22.42
C GLU A 45 -10.63 -23.35 21.22
N ALA A 46 -10.46 -22.17 20.61
CA ALA A 46 -9.58 -21.98 19.47
C ALA A 46 -8.08 -22.01 19.84
N LEU A 47 -7.72 -21.63 21.06
CA LEU A 47 -6.34 -21.71 21.57
C LEU A 47 -5.98 -23.12 22.08
N THR A 48 -6.97 -23.98 22.31
CA THR A 48 -6.73 -25.35 22.81
C THR A 48 -5.85 -26.19 21.87
N PRO A 49 -6.05 -26.20 20.54
CA PRO A 49 -5.14 -26.87 19.61
C PRO A 49 -3.69 -26.39 19.70
N LEU A 50 -3.47 -25.10 19.96
CA LEU A 50 -2.13 -24.55 20.15
C LEU A 50 -1.49 -25.11 21.44
N ALA A 51 -2.20 -25.09 22.56
CA ALA A 51 -1.68 -25.61 23.83
C ALA A 51 -1.32 -27.10 23.75
N ILE A 52 -2.17 -27.91 23.08
CA ILE A 52 -1.91 -29.35 22.87
C ILE A 52 -0.66 -29.56 22.00
N ASN A 53 -0.48 -28.77 20.95
CA ASN A 53 0.54 -29.01 19.91
C ASN A 53 1.78 -28.11 20.02
N LEU A 54 1.91 -27.30 21.06
CA LEU A 54 2.98 -26.29 21.18
C LEU A 54 4.39 -26.89 20.99
N HIS A 55 4.67 -27.99 21.68
CA HIS A 55 5.93 -28.73 21.60
C HIS A 55 6.21 -29.36 20.23
N ARG A 56 5.22 -29.40 19.33
CA ARG A 56 5.29 -29.97 17.97
C ARG A 56 5.35 -28.90 16.89
N MET A 57 5.41 -27.62 17.27
CA MET A 57 5.50 -26.53 16.30
C MET A 57 6.72 -26.65 15.37
N ALA A 58 7.80 -27.30 15.80
CA ALA A 58 8.94 -27.64 14.93
C ALA A 58 8.56 -28.56 13.76
N GLU A 59 7.66 -29.52 13.99
CA GLU A 59 7.14 -30.45 12.97
C GLU A 59 6.11 -29.75 12.08
N PHE A 60 5.14 -29.05 12.68
CA PHE A 60 4.00 -28.48 11.95
C PHE A 60 4.33 -27.18 11.21
N ARG A 61 5.26 -26.38 11.75
CA ARG A 61 5.58 -24.99 11.35
C ARG A 61 4.43 -24.00 11.46
N GLN A 62 3.20 -24.43 11.20
CA GLN A 62 1.98 -23.64 11.23
C GLN A 62 0.78 -24.51 11.64
N ILE A 63 -0.14 -23.95 12.41
CA ILE A 63 -1.39 -24.55 12.83
C ILE A 63 -2.52 -23.53 12.60
N GLN A 64 -3.54 -23.94 11.84
CA GLN A 64 -4.77 -23.16 11.74
C GLN A 64 -5.59 -23.36 13.02
N LEU A 65 -5.81 -22.28 13.77
CA LEU A 65 -6.58 -22.30 15.03
C LEU A 65 -8.07 -22.00 14.79
N VAL A 66 -8.35 -20.99 13.96
CA VAL A 66 -9.72 -20.60 13.57
C VAL A 66 -9.75 -20.34 12.08
N ASN A 67 -10.73 -20.90 11.37
CA ASN A 67 -11.00 -20.56 9.97
C ASN A 67 -12.51 -20.45 9.75
N ARG A 68 -13.08 -19.30 10.16
CA ARG A 68 -14.49 -18.97 10.02
C ARG A 68 -14.66 -17.81 9.02
N GLU A 69 -15.90 -17.41 8.76
CA GLU A 69 -16.18 -16.31 7.84
C GLU A 69 -15.73 -14.98 8.43
N GLU A 70 -16.02 -14.79 9.72
CA GLU A 70 -15.80 -13.59 10.52
C GLU A 70 -14.39 -13.47 11.10
N ARG A 71 -13.67 -14.59 11.27
CA ARG A 71 -12.36 -14.62 11.94
C ARG A 71 -11.43 -15.69 11.37
N SER A 72 -10.14 -15.37 11.32
CA SER A 72 -9.06 -16.33 11.12
C SER A 72 -8.01 -16.19 12.19
N MET A 73 -7.51 -17.32 12.69
CA MET A 73 -6.38 -17.37 13.62
C MET A 73 -5.40 -18.46 13.22
N ILE A 74 -4.12 -18.12 13.26
CA ILE A 74 -3.02 -18.98 12.84
C ILE A 74 -1.91 -18.88 13.86
N ALA A 75 -1.42 -20.01 14.36
CA ALA A 75 -0.16 -20.09 15.08
C ALA A 75 0.94 -20.55 14.12
N GLN A 76 2.11 -19.92 14.14
CA GLN A 76 3.23 -20.27 13.28
C GLN A 76 4.58 -20.05 13.97
N LEU A 77 5.62 -20.66 13.43
CA LEU A 77 6.99 -20.30 13.75
C LEU A 77 7.33 -18.93 13.14
N GLY A 78 7.98 -18.08 13.94
CA GLY A 78 8.56 -16.80 13.51
C GLY A 78 9.81 -17.00 12.66
N LEU A 79 9.66 -17.62 11.49
CA LEU A 79 10.72 -17.74 10.49
C LEU A 79 10.82 -16.44 9.66
N PRO A 80 11.99 -16.12 9.09
CA PRO A 80 12.11 -15.02 8.14
C PRO A 80 11.06 -15.13 7.02
N ARG A 81 10.36 -14.04 6.74
CA ARG A 81 9.29 -13.95 5.72
C ARG A 81 8.07 -14.86 5.92
N SER A 82 7.94 -15.59 7.05
CA SER A 82 6.76 -16.43 7.29
C SER A 82 5.47 -15.61 7.34
N LEU A 83 5.53 -14.39 7.89
CA LEU A 83 4.41 -13.47 7.91
C LEU A 83 3.92 -13.10 6.50
N HIS A 84 4.85 -12.72 5.62
CA HIS A 84 4.53 -12.41 4.22
C HIS A 84 3.89 -13.63 3.53
N ALA A 85 4.52 -14.80 3.65
CA ALA A 85 4.03 -16.03 3.05
C ALA A 85 2.61 -16.40 3.52
N THR A 86 2.34 -16.26 4.82
CA THR A 86 1.02 -16.52 5.40
C THR A 86 -0.04 -15.56 4.88
N LEU A 87 0.24 -14.26 4.86
CA LEU A 87 -0.71 -13.27 4.35
C LEU A 87 -0.92 -13.37 2.84
N ALA A 88 0.11 -13.74 2.08
CA ALA A 88 -0.01 -13.99 0.64
C ALA A 88 -0.86 -15.25 0.34
N ALA A 89 -0.77 -16.28 1.19
CA ALA A 89 -1.57 -17.50 1.06
C ALA A 89 -3.02 -17.31 1.54
N MET A 90 -3.28 -16.31 2.40
CA MET A 90 -4.63 -16.00 2.86
C MET A 90 -5.49 -15.41 1.74
N ARG A 91 -6.77 -15.79 1.73
CA ARG A 91 -7.74 -15.15 0.82
C ARG A 91 -7.80 -13.66 1.15
N GLU A 92 -7.71 -12.82 0.12
CA GLU A 92 -7.87 -11.38 0.28
C GLU A 92 -9.29 -11.04 0.76
N ARG A 93 -9.41 -10.84 2.07
CA ARG A 93 -10.62 -10.38 2.76
C ARG A 93 -10.39 -8.98 3.32
N ASN A 94 -11.48 -8.27 3.56
CA ASN A 94 -11.42 -6.94 4.18
C ASN A 94 -11.17 -7.12 5.69
N ILE A 95 -9.96 -6.84 6.13
CA ILE A 95 -9.57 -6.96 7.54
C ILE A 95 -10.18 -5.78 8.32
N SER A 96 -11.07 -6.06 9.27
CA SER A 96 -11.59 -5.06 10.21
C SER A 96 -10.62 -4.86 11.37
N TYR A 97 -10.04 -5.94 11.88
CA TYR A 97 -9.00 -5.92 12.89
C TYR A 97 -7.95 -6.98 12.58
N GLY A 98 -6.67 -6.65 12.75
CA GLY A 98 -5.57 -7.58 12.59
C GLY A 98 -4.58 -7.42 13.74
N GLU A 99 -4.10 -8.53 14.29
CA GLU A 99 -3.09 -8.54 15.35
C GLU A 99 -2.12 -9.70 15.17
N ILE A 100 -0.85 -9.41 15.45
CA ILE A 100 0.19 -10.43 15.59
C ILE A 100 0.79 -10.30 16.96
N THR A 101 0.81 -11.41 17.67
CA THR A 101 1.53 -11.53 18.94
C THR A 101 2.69 -12.50 18.75
N THR A 102 3.88 -12.06 19.15
CA THR A 102 5.11 -12.87 19.13
C THR A 102 5.54 -13.15 20.56
N SER A 103 5.95 -14.37 20.86
CA SER A 103 6.43 -14.76 22.19
C SER A 103 7.74 -14.04 22.58
N THR A 104 7.95 -13.82 23.87
CA THR A 104 9.14 -13.18 24.43
C THR A 104 10.37 -14.08 24.47
N ALA A 105 10.19 -15.39 24.56
CA ALA A 105 11.24 -16.38 24.37
C ALA A 105 11.00 -17.26 23.12
N PRO A 106 12.04 -17.90 22.58
CA PRO A 106 11.90 -19.01 21.63
C PRO A 106 11.09 -20.17 22.22
N LEU A 107 10.46 -20.94 21.34
CA LEU A 107 9.76 -22.17 21.74
C LEU A 107 10.74 -23.20 22.33
N PRO A 108 10.32 -24.01 23.31
CA PRO A 108 11.19 -25.01 23.92
C PRO A 108 11.81 -25.94 22.86
N GLY A 109 13.14 -26.02 22.84
CA GLY A 109 13.90 -26.91 21.96
C GLY A 109 14.15 -26.40 20.53
N ILE A 110 13.76 -25.16 20.19
CA ILE A 110 14.07 -24.53 18.89
C ILE A 110 14.40 -23.04 19.03
N ASP A 111 15.19 -22.50 18.09
CA ASP A 111 15.63 -21.09 18.09
C ASP A 111 14.60 -20.12 17.49
N HIS A 112 13.33 -20.53 17.39
CA HIS A 112 12.26 -19.74 16.76
C HIS A 112 11.16 -19.41 17.77
N ARG A 113 10.69 -18.16 17.71
CA ARG A 113 9.58 -17.67 18.52
C ARG A 113 8.25 -18.15 17.95
N LEU A 114 7.23 -18.23 18.81
CA LEU A 114 5.86 -18.45 18.40
C LEU A 114 5.25 -17.14 17.93
N GLN A 115 4.56 -17.17 16.79
CA GLN A 115 3.71 -16.07 16.32
C GLN A 115 2.27 -16.54 16.28
N VAL A 116 1.36 -15.77 16.86
CA VAL A 116 -0.09 -15.97 16.74
C VAL A 116 -0.69 -14.78 16.01
N LEU A 117 -1.27 -15.06 14.86
CA LEU A 117 -1.91 -14.09 13.98
C LEU A 117 -3.43 -14.22 14.15
N ARG A 118 -4.10 -13.09 14.34
CA ARG A 118 -5.55 -12.98 14.40
C ARG A 118 -6.01 -11.94 13.38
N PHE A 119 -7.01 -12.29 12.59
CA PHE A 119 -7.67 -11.39 11.65
C PHE A 119 -9.17 -11.53 11.76
N ASP A 120 -9.84 -10.41 12.03
CA ASP A 120 -11.29 -10.29 12.03
C ASP A 120 -11.73 -9.58 10.74
N TYR A 121 -12.89 -9.99 10.20
CA TYR A 121 -13.40 -9.52 8.91
C TYR A 121 -14.77 -8.85 9.00
N ALA A 122 -15.38 -8.82 10.19
CA ALA A 122 -16.70 -8.26 10.44
C ALA A 122 -16.68 -6.71 10.44
N ARG A 123 -16.30 -6.11 9.32
CA ARG A 123 -16.33 -4.65 9.14
C ARG A 123 -17.76 -4.19 8.91
N LYS A 124 -18.21 -3.18 9.67
CA LYS A 124 -19.48 -2.48 9.40
C LYS A 124 -19.40 -1.65 8.12
N ALA A 125 -20.53 -1.47 7.47
CA ALA A 125 -20.62 -0.67 6.24
C ALA A 125 -20.60 0.84 6.58
N ASP A 126 -20.08 1.67 5.67
CA ASP A 126 -19.95 3.12 5.94
C ASP A 126 -21.32 3.77 6.20
N ARG A 127 -22.34 3.37 5.44
CA ARG A 127 -23.73 3.82 5.63
C ARG A 127 -24.35 3.36 6.96
N GLU A 128 -23.90 2.25 7.52
CA GLU A 128 -24.37 1.76 8.82
C GLU A 128 -23.83 2.64 9.94
N ILE A 129 -22.54 2.95 9.88
CA ILE A 129 -21.88 3.88 10.82
C ILE A 129 -22.51 5.27 10.73
N ALA A 130 -22.71 5.81 9.52
CA ALA A 130 -23.31 7.12 9.33
C ALA A 130 -24.75 7.26 9.89
N ARG A 131 -25.48 6.14 10.03
CA ARG A 131 -26.84 6.12 10.57
C ARG A 131 -26.90 5.85 12.07
N SER A 132 -25.80 5.43 12.67
CA SER A 132 -25.73 5.17 14.10
C SER A 132 -25.72 6.49 14.87
N THR A 133 -26.67 6.65 15.79
CA THR A 133 -26.88 7.91 16.53
C THR A 133 -26.43 7.85 17.99
N GLN A 134 -26.16 6.66 18.54
CA GLN A 134 -25.76 6.48 19.94
C GLN A 134 -24.67 5.41 20.08
N ALA A 135 -23.56 5.78 20.73
CA ALA A 135 -22.54 4.84 21.21
C ALA A 135 -22.66 4.77 22.75
N ALA A 136 -23.11 3.64 23.28
CA ALA A 136 -23.26 3.44 24.72
C ALA A 136 -21.93 2.98 25.34
N ILE A 137 -20.93 3.87 25.37
CA ILE A 137 -19.60 3.56 25.91
C ILE A 137 -19.66 3.53 27.44
N PRO A 138 -19.18 2.47 28.11
CA PRO A 138 -19.07 2.44 29.57
C PRO A 138 -18.24 3.61 30.13
N GLU A 139 -18.74 4.25 31.19
CA GLU A 139 -18.11 5.42 31.80
C GLU A 139 -16.66 5.15 32.24
N ALA A 140 -16.39 3.96 32.77
CA ALA A 140 -15.05 3.54 33.17
C ALA A 140 -14.04 3.55 32.01
N ILE A 141 -14.46 3.12 30.80
CA ILE A 141 -13.61 3.13 29.60
C ILE A 141 -13.39 4.57 29.15
N SER A 142 -14.47 5.36 29.06
CA SER A 142 -14.39 6.76 28.64
C SER A 142 -13.46 7.58 29.55
N ALA A 143 -13.58 7.40 30.88
CA ALA A 143 -12.74 8.06 31.87
C ALA A 143 -11.26 7.66 31.73
N ALA A 144 -10.98 6.36 31.64
CA ALA A 144 -9.60 5.84 31.51
C ALA A 144 -8.91 6.30 30.22
N VAL A 145 -9.65 6.31 29.10
CA VAL A 145 -9.15 6.83 27.81
C VAL A 145 -8.90 8.34 27.91
N THR A 146 -9.82 9.10 28.51
CA THR A 146 -9.69 10.56 28.68
C THR A 146 -8.48 10.96 29.52
N GLU A 147 -8.27 10.27 30.65
CA GLU A 147 -7.08 10.46 31.49
C GLU A 147 -5.81 10.16 30.71
N THR A 148 -5.79 9.04 29.98
CA THR A 148 -4.63 8.61 29.19
C THR A 148 -4.32 9.56 28.04
N MET A 149 -5.35 10.05 27.34
CA MET A 149 -5.23 11.06 26.28
C MET A 149 -4.62 12.35 26.83
N THR A 150 -5.09 12.81 27.99
CA THR A 150 -4.56 14.02 28.64
C THR A 150 -3.09 13.88 29.01
N ARG A 151 -2.69 12.68 29.46
CA ARG A 151 -1.30 12.37 29.85
C ARG A 151 -0.36 12.22 28.65
N LEU A 152 -0.79 11.50 27.60
CA LEU A 152 0.08 11.16 26.46
C LEU A 152 0.07 12.22 25.36
N TYR A 153 -1.07 12.88 25.13
CA TYR A 153 -1.27 13.84 24.04
C TYR A 153 -1.89 15.14 24.57
N PRO A 154 -1.15 15.93 25.38
CA PRO A 154 -1.70 17.12 26.05
C PRO A 154 -2.15 18.23 25.09
N ARG A 155 -1.74 18.18 23.81
CA ARG A 155 -2.14 19.12 22.75
C ARG A 155 -3.35 18.64 21.92
N PHE A 156 -3.92 17.49 22.25
CA PHE A 156 -5.06 16.93 21.55
C PHE A 156 -6.34 17.76 21.79
N ASP A 157 -7.16 17.92 20.76
CA ASP A 157 -8.45 18.62 20.88
C ASP A 157 -9.46 17.77 21.68
N ARG A 158 -9.79 18.22 22.89
CA ARG A 158 -10.73 17.52 23.77
C ARG A 158 -12.13 17.41 23.17
N GLY A 159 -12.56 18.37 22.34
CA GLY A 159 -13.87 18.33 21.69
C GLY A 159 -13.99 17.17 20.71
N ALA A 160 -12.88 16.79 20.07
CA ALA A 160 -12.84 15.67 19.13
C ALA A 160 -12.76 14.29 19.82
N LEU A 161 -12.43 14.22 21.11
CA LEU A 161 -12.20 12.96 21.81
C LEU A 161 -13.45 12.08 21.84
N GLU A 162 -14.57 12.66 22.29
CA GLU A 162 -15.83 11.94 22.45
C GLU A 162 -16.35 11.44 21.10
N GLU A 163 -16.28 12.28 20.05
CA GLU A 163 -16.67 11.93 18.68
C GLU A 163 -15.85 10.74 18.15
N ILE A 164 -14.52 10.79 18.29
CA ILE A 164 -13.64 9.75 17.76
C ILE A 164 -13.78 8.46 18.56
N LEU A 165 -13.88 8.53 19.89
CA LEU A 165 -14.08 7.35 20.73
C LEU A 165 -15.43 6.68 20.43
N ALA A 166 -16.50 7.46 20.24
CA ALA A 166 -17.80 6.95 19.80
C ALA A 166 -17.72 6.27 18.42
N MET A 167 -17.01 6.88 17.46
CA MET A 167 -16.78 6.28 16.15
C MET A 167 -16.04 4.94 16.26
N LEU A 168 -14.97 4.87 17.05
CA LEU A 168 -14.22 3.62 17.26
C LEU A 168 -15.07 2.54 17.92
N TRP A 169 -15.89 2.92 18.93
CA TRP A 169 -16.83 2.01 19.58
C TRP A 169 -17.84 1.43 18.59
N LEU A 170 -18.44 2.30 17.76
CA LEU A 170 -19.40 1.88 16.76
C LEU A 170 -18.77 0.93 15.74
N ASN A 171 -17.50 1.14 15.36
CA ASN A 171 -16.80 0.27 14.42
C ASN A 171 -16.37 -1.06 15.04
N ASN A 172 -15.87 -1.05 16.27
CA ASN A 172 -15.33 -2.23 16.93
C ASN A 172 -15.39 -2.13 18.47
N GLU A 173 -16.55 -2.49 19.02
CA GLU A 173 -16.82 -2.52 20.47
C GLU A 173 -15.85 -3.45 21.22
N GLU A 174 -15.61 -4.64 20.68
CA GLU A 174 -14.71 -5.65 21.27
C GLU A 174 -13.31 -5.04 21.47
N TYR A 175 -12.76 -4.43 20.42
CA TYR A 175 -11.44 -3.78 20.46
C TYR A 175 -11.35 -2.70 21.54
N VAL A 176 -12.34 -1.79 21.61
CA VAL A 176 -12.33 -0.68 22.58
C VAL A 176 -12.49 -1.20 24.01
N SER A 177 -13.25 -2.28 24.21
CA SER A 177 -13.52 -2.86 25.52
C SER A 177 -12.32 -3.60 26.12
N ILE A 178 -11.58 -4.36 25.30
CA ILE A 178 -10.48 -5.20 25.78
C ILE A 178 -9.11 -4.50 25.72
N SER A 179 -8.98 -3.47 24.87
CA SER A 179 -7.69 -2.80 24.66
C SER A 179 -7.28 -1.94 25.85
N PRO A 180 -5.98 -1.90 26.19
CA PRO A 180 -5.47 -0.94 27.17
C PRO A 180 -5.78 0.50 26.76
N PRO A 181 -6.07 1.41 27.72
CA PRO A 181 -6.35 2.81 27.43
C PRO A 181 -5.26 3.48 26.58
N GLU A 182 -3.98 3.14 26.77
CA GLU A 182 -2.88 3.67 25.96
C GLU A 182 -2.94 3.25 24.50
N ARG A 183 -3.46 2.04 24.23
CA ARG A 183 -3.62 1.52 22.87
C ARG A 183 -4.76 2.25 22.17
N VAL A 184 -5.89 2.42 22.84
CA VAL A 184 -7.05 3.19 22.33
C VAL A 184 -6.68 4.64 22.10
N ALA A 185 -6.05 5.30 23.07
CA ALA A 185 -5.57 6.67 22.96
C ALA A 185 -4.64 6.88 21.75
N ARG A 186 -3.76 5.91 21.48
CA ARG A 186 -2.87 5.96 20.32
C ARG A 186 -3.62 5.88 18.99
N ILE A 187 -4.63 5.01 18.88
CA ILE A 187 -5.48 4.93 17.68
C ILE A 187 -6.28 6.22 17.49
N ILE A 188 -6.81 6.81 18.56
CA ILE A 188 -7.51 8.11 18.51
C ILE A 188 -6.58 9.21 17.98
N HIS A 189 -5.38 9.32 18.54
CA HIS A 189 -4.38 10.30 18.08
C HIS A 189 -3.95 10.04 16.63
N LEU A 190 -3.73 8.78 16.24
CA LEU A 190 -3.38 8.41 14.88
C LEU A 190 -4.49 8.76 13.89
N TYR A 191 -5.75 8.49 14.21
CA TYR A 191 -6.89 8.90 13.39
C TYR A 191 -6.96 10.42 13.22
N TRP A 192 -6.86 11.16 14.32
CA TRP A 192 -6.92 12.62 14.31
C TRP A 192 -5.81 13.25 13.48
N THR A 193 -4.56 12.78 13.65
CA THR A 193 -3.41 13.23 12.86
C THR A 193 -3.54 12.84 11.39
N THR A 194 -4.03 11.64 11.08
CA THR A 194 -4.27 11.20 9.69
C THR A 194 -5.30 12.09 9.00
N ARG A 195 -6.42 12.38 9.65
CA ARG A 195 -7.46 13.27 9.12
C ARG A 195 -6.93 14.69 8.90
N ALA A 196 -6.05 15.18 9.78
CA ALA A 196 -5.42 16.49 9.64
C ALA A 196 -4.37 16.59 8.52
N ASN A 197 -3.84 15.46 8.04
CA ASN A 197 -2.85 15.38 6.96
C ASN A 197 -3.46 14.78 5.68
N ASP A 198 -4.65 15.26 5.31
CA ASP A 198 -5.37 14.87 4.09
C ASP A 198 -5.57 13.34 3.93
N GLY A 199 -5.66 12.60 5.03
CA GLY A 199 -5.92 11.17 5.00
C GLY A 199 -4.67 10.29 4.91
N VAL A 200 -3.44 10.80 5.11
CA VAL A 200 -2.26 9.93 5.23
C VAL A 200 -1.28 10.46 6.28
N HIS A 201 -0.80 9.58 7.16
CA HIS A 201 0.16 9.95 8.19
C HIS A 201 1.07 8.78 8.56
N LEU A 202 2.38 9.04 8.63
CA LEU A 202 3.38 8.12 9.13
C LEU A 202 4.16 8.77 10.28
N ASP A 203 4.28 8.06 11.39
CA ASP A 203 5.12 8.49 12.50
C ASP A 203 5.97 7.36 13.08
N LEU A 204 7.03 7.74 13.81
CA LEU A 204 7.99 6.83 14.42
C LEU A 204 8.31 7.23 15.86
N GLU A 205 8.13 6.31 16.80
CA GLU A 205 8.46 6.50 18.21
C GLU A 205 9.53 5.48 18.64
N PRO A 206 10.68 5.90 19.20
CA PRO A 206 11.66 4.97 19.73
C PRO A 206 11.12 4.29 21.00
N LEU A 207 11.40 3.00 21.15
CA LEU A 207 11.12 2.24 22.36
C LEU A 207 12.42 2.08 23.16
N GLN A 208 12.34 2.22 24.48
CA GLN A 208 13.49 1.92 25.34
C GLN A 208 13.73 0.41 25.32
N SER A 209 14.89 -0.01 24.82
CA SER A 209 15.33 -1.41 24.82
C SER A 209 16.43 -1.60 25.86
N SER A 210 16.32 -2.66 26.65
CA SER A 210 17.33 -3.10 27.63
C SER A 210 18.44 -3.96 27.00
N GLU A 211 18.28 -4.41 25.75
CA GLU A 211 19.11 -5.47 25.14
C GLU A 211 19.88 -5.03 23.87
N GLY A 212 20.22 -3.74 23.75
CA GLY A 212 21.17 -3.26 22.72
C GLY A 212 20.64 -3.18 21.28
N GLN A 213 19.49 -3.79 20.95
CA GLN A 213 18.76 -3.60 19.69
C GLN A 213 17.70 -2.50 19.86
N GLU A 214 17.78 -1.41 19.08
CA GLU A 214 16.77 -0.36 19.12
C GLU A 214 15.47 -0.85 18.45
N GLN A 215 14.38 -0.85 19.21
CA GLN A 215 13.05 -1.13 18.70
C GLN A 215 12.29 0.18 18.51
N TYR A 216 11.38 0.20 17.54
CA TYR A 216 10.56 1.37 17.25
C TYR A 216 9.11 0.98 17.14
N ARG A 217 8.25 1.94 17.43
CA ARG A 217 6.83 1.89 17.10
C ARG A 217 6.60 2.76 15.86
N LEU A 218 6.21 2.12 14.76
CA LEU A 218 5.81 2.77 13.53
C LEU A 218 4.29 2.91 13.52
N LEU A 219 3.80 4.14 13.35
CA LEU A 219 2.38 4.47 13.31
C LEU A 219 2.02 4.86 11.90
N PHE A 220 1.10 4.13 11.27
CA PHE A 220 0.68 4.40 9.90
C PHE A 220 -0.84 4.47 9.82
N GLY A 221 -1.34 5.64 9.47
CA GLY A 221 -2.75 5.90 9.26
C GLY A 221 -3.02 6.32 7.83
N ILE A 222 -4.10 5.78 7.26
CA ILE A 222 -4.50 6.09 5.89
C ILE A 222 -6.01 6.05 5.72
N GLY A 223 -6.55 7.04 5.01
CA GLY A 223 -7.95 7.17 4.63
C GLY A 223 -8.23 6.47 3.30
N ASN A 224 -9.44 5.95 3.18
CA ASN A 224 -9.94 5.19 2.05
C ASN A 224 -8.93 4.14 1.50
N PRO A 225 -8.36 3.27 2.35
CA PRO A 225 -7.38 2.29 1.92
C PRO A 225 -8.00 1.32 0.90
N PRO A 226 -7.18 0.72 0.02
CA PRO A 226 -7.61 -0.36 -0.84
C PRO A 226 -8.29 -1.47 -0.04
N HIS A 227 -9.45 -1.93 -0.51
CA HIS A 227 -10.27 -2.88 0.23
C HIS A 227 -9.56 -4.21 0.55
N LYS A 228 -8.67 -4.66 -0.35
CA LYS A 228 -8.08 -6.00 -0.33
C LYS A 228 -6.58 -5.93 -0.55
N GLY A 229 -5.84 -6.82 0.12
CA GLY A 229 -4.39 -6.99 -0.06
C GLY A 229 -3.53 -5.83 0.46
N PHE A 230 -4.14 -4.83 1.11
CA PHE A 230 -3.42 -3.62 1.49
C PHE A 230 -2.42 -3.83 2.63
N LEU A 231 -2.80 -4.59 3.66
CA LEU A 231 -1.89 -4.96 4.74
C LEU A 231 -0.68 -5.76 4.23
N LEU A 232 -0.91 -6.66 3.27
CA LEU A 232 0.18 -7.40 2.60
C LEU A 232 1.12 -6.42 1.87
N GLN A 233 0.57 -5.47 1.11
CA GLN A 233 1.37 -4.44 0.43
C GLN A 233 2.23 -3.62 1.41
N ILE A 234 1.70 -3.26 2.58
CA ILE A 234 2.48 -2.57 3.63
C ILE A 234 3.63 -3.44 4.12
N LEU A 235 3.38 -4.72 4.39
CA LEU A 235 4.41 -5.64 4.89
C LEU A 235 5.47 -5.95 3.83
N GLU A 236 5.11 -5.97 2.55
CA GLU A 236 6.07 -6.07 1.44
C GLU A 236 6.99 -4.84 1.34
N VAL A 237 6.47 -3.64 1.63
CA VAL A 237 7.31 -2.43 1.73
C VAL A 237 8.31 -2.58 2.88
N LEU A 238 7.84 -3.02 4.06
CA LEU A 238 8.71 -3.22 5.22
C LEU A 238 9.78 -4.29 4.96
N ASP A 239 9.42 -5.43 4.38
CA ASP A 239 10.37 -6.51 4.03
C ASP A 239 11.42 -6.04 3.01
N ARG A 240 11.00 -5.33 1.95
CA ARG A 240 11.92 -4.80 0.92
C ARG A 240 12.92 -3.79 1.49
N LEU A 241 12.52 -3.03 2.51
CA LEU A 241 13.39 -2.09 3.21
C LEU A 241 14.14 -2.72 4.38
N ASP A 242 14.11 -4.06 4.50
CA ASP A 242 14.79 -4.84 5.53
C ASP A 242 14.37 -4.40 6.94
N ILE A 243 13.09 -4.09 7.12
CA ILE A 243 12.51 -3.71 8.42
C ILE A 243 11.76 -4.92 8.97
N GLU A 244 12.25 -5.45 10.07
CA GLU A 244 11.65 -6.60 10.73
C GLU A 244 10.41 -6.18 11.53
N VAL A 245 9.27 -6.85 11.30
CA VAL A 245 8.04 -6.64 12.05
C VAL A 245 7.97 -7.67 13.17
N LEU A 246 8.18 -7.21 14.41
CA LEU A 246 8.11 -8.06 15.61
C LEU A 246 6.67 -8.38 15.99
N ARG A 247 5.78 -7.38 15.90
CA ARG A 247 4.34 -7.50 16.15
C ARG A 247 3.62 -6.31 15.53
N PHE A 248 2.33 -6.44 15.29
CA PHE A 248 1.51 -5.29 14.93
C PHE A 248 0.07 -5.47 15.41
N TYR A 249 -0.65 -4.36 15.44
CA TYR A 249 -2.10 -4.39 15.41
C TYR A 249 -2.61 -3.31 14.45
N CYS A 250 -3.72 -3.56 13.78
CA CYS A 250 -4.36 -2.61 12.91
C CYS A 250 -5.88 -2.67 13.04
N LEU A 251 -6.52 -1.52 12.91
CA LEU A 251 -7.97 -1.36 12.92
C LEU A 251 -8.39 -0.64 11.65
N THR A 252 -9.39 -1.19 10.96
CA THR A 252 -10.07 -0.51 9.85
C THR A 252 -11.38 0.06 10.37
N ALA A 253 -11.47 1.38 10.52
CA ALA A 253 -12.64 2.06 11.08
C ALA A 253 -13.21 3.08 10.08
N SER A 254 -14.53 3.07 9.89
CA SER A 254 -15.26 4.03 9.04
C SER A 254 -15.67 5.27 9.81
N ASP A 255 -15.53 6.44 9.19
CA ASP A 255 -16.07 7.71 9.69
C ASP A 255 -17.52 7.96 9.25
N GLY A 256 -18.14 6.98 8.56
CA GLY A 256 -19.46 7.11 7.95
C GLY A 256 -19.44 7.51 6.48
N VAL A 257 -18.31 7.98 5.97
CA VAL A 257 -18.10 8.32 4.55
C VAL A 257 -17.19 7.29 3.88
N TYR A 258 -16.02 7.04 4.48
CA TYR A 258 -15.06 6.04 4.01
C TYR A 258 -14.21 5.47 5.15
N PRO A 259 -13.60 4.28 4.97
CA PRO A 259 -12.78 3.66 6.00
C PRO A 259 -11.41 4.32 6.16
N TYR A 260 -10.80 4.18 7.33
CA TYR A 260 -9.41 4.46 7.65
C TYR A 260 -8.74 3.19 8.14
N LEU A 261 -7.56 2.85 7.62
CA LEU A 261 -6.69 1.85 8.26
C LEU A 261 -5.76 2.57 9.22
N LEU A 262 -5.78 2.15 10.49
CA LEU A 262 -4.96 2.68 11.57
C LEU A 262 -4.08 1.54 12.09
N ALA A 263 -2.81 1.54 11.70
CA ALA A 263 -1.88 0.46 11.98
C ALA A 263 -0.75 0.92 12.90
N THR A 264 -0.39 0.07 13.85
CA THR A 264 0.78 0.23 14.71
C THR A 264 1.67 -0.99 14.59
N PHE A 265 2.87 -0.81 14.07
CA PHE A 265 3.89 -1.85 13.95
C PHE A 265 4.95 -1.63 15.02
N TYR A 266 5.40 -2.72 15.64
CA TYR A 266 6.61 -2.74 16.45
C TYR A 266 7.68 -3.36 15.57
N ILE A 267 8.66 -2.52 15.23
CA ILE A 267 9.66 -2.85 14.24
C ILE A 267 11.04 -2.83 14.86
N GLN A 268 11.92 -3.61 14.24
CA GLN A 268 13.33 -3.61 14.49
C GLN A 268 14.05 -3.42 13.16
N VAL A 269 15.16 -2.71 13.22
CA VAL A 269 15.97 -2.43 12.04
C VAL A 269 17.32 -3.10 12.24
N PRO A 270 17.69 -4.08 11.40
CA PRO A 270 19.01 -4.68 11.45
C PRO A 270 20.11 -3.63 11.20
N GLY A 271 21.17 -3.70 12.01
CA GLY A 271 22.35 -2.83 11.91
C GLY A 271 22.45 -1.76 13.00
N ALA A 272 23.60 -1.08 13.05
CA ALA A 272 23.92 -0.07 14.08
C ALA A 272 23.37 1.34 13.78
N GLN A 273 22.61 1.52 12.69
CA GLN A 273 22.07 2.82 12.31
C GLN A 273 20.68 3.03 12.93
N ARG A 274 20.59 4.05 13.78
CA ARG A 274 19.34 4.51 14.38
C ARG A 274 18.36 4.99 13.30
N LEU A 275 17.15 4.44 13.30
CA LEU A 275 16.05 4.91 12.46
C LEU A 275 15.49 6.20 13.06
N GLY A 276 15.94 7.34 12.54
CA GLY A 276 15.41 8.66 12.87
C GLY A 276 14.38 9.13 11.83
N LYS A 277 13.45 10.01 12.23
CA LYS A 277 12.46 10.62 11.31
C LYS A 277 13.07 11.40 10.13
N LYS A 278 14.35 11.76 10.24
CA LYS A 278 15.14 12.44 9.19
C LYS A 278 16.18 11.54 8.52
N SER A 279 16.21 10.25 8.88
CA SER A 279 17.12 9.30 8.24
C SER A 279 16.65 9.00 6.82
N GLU A 280 17.58 8.75 5.92
CA GLU A 280 17.29 8.38 4.53
C GLU A 280 16.37 7.16 4.45
N ARG A 281 16.62 6.14 5.29
CA ARG A 281 15.80 4.92 5.37
C ARG A 281 14.35 5.21 5.78
N PHE A 282 14.11 6.14 6.71
CA PHE A 282 12.75 6.54 7.08
C PHE A 282 12.07 7.36 5.98
N ILE A 283 12.81 8.25 5.30
CA ILE A 283 12.28 9.02 4.16
C ILE A 283 11.89 8.07 3.03
N GLN A 284 12.71 7.06 2.74
CA GLN A 284 12.40 6.01 1.76
C GLN A 284 11.17 5.19 2.18
N LEU A 285 11.09 4.79 3.45
CA LEU A 285 9.90 4.11 4.00
C LEU A 285 8.63 4.95 3.83
N GLN A 286 8.70 6.25 4.15
CA GLN A 286 7.58 7.16 3.97
C GLN A 286 7.16 7.27 2.51
N ARG A 287 8.11 7.46 1.59
CA ARG A 287 7.86 7.52 0.14
C ARG A 287 7.17 6.24 -0.35
N GLU A 288 7.68 5.07 0.04
CA GLU A 288 7.13 3.77 -0.39
C GLU A 288 5.74 3.50 0.20
N LEU A 289 5.52 3.78 1.49
CA LEU A 289 4.22 3.61 2.14
C LEU A 289 3.17 4.58 1.58
N TYR A 290 3.52 5.86 1.37
CA TYR A 290 2.59 6.83 0.80
C TYR A 290 2.29 6.50 -0.66
N ASN A 291 3.26 5.98 -1.41
CA ASN A 291 3.08 5.55 -2.79
C ASN A 291 2.09 4.39 -2.94
N THR A 292 1.83 3.62 -1.88
CA THR A 292 0.75 2.63 -1.90
C THR A 292 -0.61 3.27 -2.19
N GLN A 293 -0.81 4.57 -2.00
CA GLN A 293 -2.06 5.24 -2.41
C GLN A 293 -2.24 5.33 -3.93
N VAL A 294 -1.15 5.28 -4.68
CA VAL A 294 -1.14 5.43 -6.14
C VAL A 294 -0.86 4.10 -6.83
N LEU A 295 0.14 3.34 -6.39
CA LEU A 295 0.49 2.07 -7.02
C LEU A 295 -0.33 0.92 -6.45
N SER A 296 -1.08 0.25 -7.32
CA SER A 296 -1.81 -0.96 -6.94
C SER A 296 -0.87 -2.16 -6.84
N SER A 297 -0.96 -2.94 -5.76
CA SER A 297 -0.27 -4.23 -5.62
C SER A 297 -0.67 -5.27 -6.68
N ARG A 298 -1.80 -5.05 -7.36
CA ARG A 298 -2.29 -5.89 -8.46
C ARG A 298 -1.87 -5.38 -9.84
N SER A 299 -1.14 -4.28 -9.91
CA SER A 299 -0.62 -3.80 -11.19
C SER A 299 0.52 -4.70 -11.67
N PRO A 300 0.62 -4.97 -12.98
CA PRO A 300 1.79 -5.67 -13.53
C PRO A 300 3.11 -4.93 -13.26
N SER A 301 3.08 -3.58 -13.13
CA SER A 301 4.25 -2.81 -12.73
C SER A 301 4.72 -3.17 -11.31
N TYR A 302 3.80 -3.37 -10.36
CA TYR A 302 4.16 -3.80 -9.02
C TYR A 302 4.74 -5.22 -9.00
N GLU A 303 4.07 -6.17 -9.66
CA GLU A 303 4.52 -7.57 -9.71
C GLU A 303 5.88 -7.72 -10.43
N LEU A 304 6.01 -7.14 -11.62
CA LEU A 304 7.17 -7.36 -12.48
C LEU A 304 8.36 -6.47 -12.15
N LEU A 305 8.16 -5.30 -11.54
CA LEU A 305 9.26 -4.36 -11.25
C LEU A 305 9.57 -4.23 -9.75
N VAL A 306 8.54 -4.23 -8.89
CA VAL A 306 8.73 -3.98 -7.44
C VAL A 306 9.00 -5.28 -6.70
N GLN A 307 8.14 -6.30 -6.87
CA GLN A 307 8.32 -7.59 -6.19
C GLN A 307 9.57 -8.35 -6.68
N SER A 308 9.99 -8.13 -7.93
CA SER A 308 11.23 -8.68 -8.49
C SER A 308 12.50 -7.94 -8.03
N GLY A 309 12.37 -6.80 -7.34
CA GLY A 309 13.49 -5.99 -6.88
C GLY A 309 14.18 -5.17 -7.96
N ILE A 310 13.55 -4.96 -9.12
CA ILE A 310 14.11 -4.15 -10.23
C ILE A 310 14.10 -2.66 -9.87
N CYS A 311 13.03 -2.15 -9.26
CA CYS A 311 12.97 -0.75 -8.82
C CYS A 311 12.08 -0.52 -7.59
N SER A 312 12.09 0.72 -7.10
CA SER A 312 11.24 1.16 -6.00
C SER A 312 9.77 1.22 -6.41
N GLY A 313 8.86 1.21 -5.43
CA GLY A 313 7.44 1.44 -5.69
C GLY A 313 7.21 2.79 -6.37
N THR A 314 7.91 3.83 -5.93
CA THR A 314 7.78 5.17 -6.53
C THR A 314 8.19 5.22 -8.01
N ASP A 315 9.26 4.51 -8.38
CA ASP A 315 9.72 4.42 -9.76
C ASP A 315 8.75 3.62 -10.62
N ALA A 316 8.20 2.52 -10.09
CA ALA A 316 7.18 1.74 -10.79
C ALA A 316 5.90 2.56 -11.04
N THR A 317 5.51 3.45 -10.13
CA THR A 317 4.40 4.40 -10.35
C THR A 317 4.70 5.38 -11.49
N LEU A 318 5.94 5.84 -11.62
CA LEU A 318 6.35 6.68 -12.75
C LEU A 318 6.28 5.91 -14.07
N VAL A 319 6.67 4.62 -14.06
CA VAL A 319 6.50 3.73 -15.21
C VAL A 319 5.01 3.57 -15.57
N GLU A 320 4.11 3.40 -14.60
CA GLU A 320 2.66 3.41 -14.87
C GLU A 320 2.17 4.73 -15.47
N ALA A 321 2.71 5.86 -15.02
CA ALA A 321 2.37 7.16 -15.60
C ALA A 321 2.79 7.26 -17.06
N MET A 322 4.00 6.79 -17.39
CA MET A 322 4.48 6.75 -18.77
C MET A 322 3.65 5.79 -19.63
N ILE A 323 3.29 4.60 -19.10
CA ILE A 323 2.41 3.64 -19.78
C ILE A 323 1.05 4.28 -20.08
N GLY A 324 0.39 4.85 -19.08
CA GLY A 324 -0.94 5.47 -19.25
C GLY A 324 -0.91 6.66 -20.20
N PHE A 325 0.15 7.48 -20.13
CA PHE A 325 0.34 8.58 -21.08
C PHE A 325 0.54 8.07 -22.52
N CYS A 326 1.45 7.11 -22.73
CA CYS A 326 1.72 6.54 -24.06
C CYS A 326 0.46 5.87 -24.63
N HIS A 327 -0.26 5.10 -23.82
CA HIS A 327 -1.50 4.46 -24.22
C HIS A 327 -2.53 5.48 -24.69
N THR A 328 -2.83 6.47 -23.86
CA THR A 328 -3.85 7.46 -24.19
C THR A 328 -3.48 8.39 -25.34
N ASN A 329 -2.19 8.64 -25.63
CA ASN A 329 -1.72 9.48 -26.75
C ASN A 329 -1.51 8.70 -28.06
N LEU A 330 -1.35 7.38 -28.03
CA LEU A 330 -1.10 6.58 -29.24
C LEU A 330 -2.32 5.76 -29.69
N ALA A 331 -3.15 5.30 -28.75
CA ALA A 331 -4.25 4.39 -29.02
C ALA A 331 -5.45 5.04 -29.72
N HIS A 332 -5.68 6.34 -29.57
CA HIS A 332 -6.91 6.97 -30.08
C HIS A 332 -7.05 6.94 -31.60
N ASN A 333 -5.92 6.91 -32.33
CA ASN A 333 -5.92 6.77 -33.78
C ASN A 333 -5.62 5.33 -34.25
N HIS A 334 -4.86 4.56 -33.47
CA HIS A 334 -4.43 3.19 -33.84
C HIS A 334 -4.62 2.19 -32.67
N PRO A 335 -5.86 1.94 -32.22
CA PRO A 335 -6.12 1.15 -31.02
C PRO A 335 -5.69 -0.32 -31.14
N ASP A 336 -5.73 -0.88 -32.35
CA ASP A 336 -5.30 -2.26 -32.61
C ASP A 336 -3.79 -2.45 -32.54
N THR A 337 -3.02 -1.39 -32.78
CA THR A 337 -1.55 -1.42 -32.73
C THR A 337 -1.04 -1.06 -31.35
N PHE A 338 -1.58 -0.01 -30.75
CA PHE A 338 -1.16 0.55 -29.47
C PHE A 338 -2.14 0.19 -28.36
N ASP A 339 -2.42 -1.11 -28.21
CA ASP A 339 -3.21 -1.61 -27.11
C ASP A 339 -2.46 -1.47 -25.78
N LEU A 340 -3.21 -1.42 -24.67
CA LEU A 340 -2.63 -1.22 -23.34
C LEU A 340 -1.62 -2.32 -22.97
N GLU A 341 -1.91 -3.59 -23.27
CA GLU A 341 -1.01 -4.71 -22.94
C GLU A 341 0.29 -4.65 -23.74
N GLY A 342 0.20 -4.33 -25.03
CA GLY A 342 1.36 -4.13 -25.90
C GLY A 342 2.29 -3.05 -25.35
N ILE A 343 1.74 -1.92 -24.91
CA ILE A 343 2.50 -0.81 -24.33
C ILE A 343 3.11 -1.21 -22.98
N MET A 344 2.33 -1.81 -22.08
CA MET A 344 2.84 -2.29 -20.78
C MET A 344 4.03 -3.24 -20.96
N ARG A 345 3.91 -4.20 -21.87
CA ARG A 345 4.97 -5.15 -22.22
C ARG A 345 6.22 -4.50 -22.78
N ALA A 346 6.12 -3.33 -23.43
CA ALA A 346 7.29 -2.59 -23.88
C ALA A 346 8.14 -2.13 -22.69
N PHE A 347 7.50 -1.59 -21.64
CA PHE A 347 8.20 -1.14 -20.44
C PHE A 347 8.67 -2.29 -19.55
N HIS A 348 7.81 -3.31 -19.33
CA HIS A 348 8.12 -4.40 -18.39
C HIS A 348 9.16 -5.40 -18.91
N ASN A 349 9.21 -5.65 -20.24
CA ASN A 349 10.20 -6.57 -20.81
C ASN A 349 11.55 -5.91 -21.12
N HIS A 350 11.64 -4.59 -21.04
CA HIS A 350 12.87 -3.81 -21.28
C HIS A 350 13.10 -2.85 -20.10
N PRO A 351 13.30 -3.38 -18.88
CA PRO A 351 13.49 -2.57 -17.69
C PRO A 351 14.74 -1.68 -17.79
N ASP A 352 15.74 -2.06 -18.57
CA ASP A 352 16.93 -1.27 -18.86
C ASP A 352 16.59 0.10 -19.50
N ILE A 353 15.66 0.15 -20.45
CA ILE A 353 15.19 1.41 -21.05
C ILE A 353 14.24 2.13 -20.11
N SER A 354 13.31 1.41 -19.48
CA SER A 354 12.37 1.98 -18.51
C SER A 354 13.10 2.72 -17.38
N LEU A 355 14.18 2.13 -16.85
CA LEU A 355 14.98 2.73 -15.79
C LEU A 355 15.80 3.93 -16.28
N LYS A 356 16.26 3.94 -17.55
CA LYS A 356 16.88 5.14 -18.14
C LYS A 356 15.90 6.30 -18.28
N LEU A 357 14.63 6.01 -18.61
CA LEU A 357 13.57 7.01 -18.66
C LEU A 357 13.24 7.54 -17.24
N VAL A 358 13.14 6.64 -16.26
CA VAL A 358 12.98 7.01 -14.85
C VAL A 358 14.14 7.89 -14.36
N GLN A 359 15.38 7.51 -14.65
CA GLN A 359 16.57 8.28 -14.29
C GLN A 359 16.55 9.67 -14.95
N LEU A 360 16.21 9.75 -16.25
CA LEU A 360 16.07 11.02 -16.95
C LEU A 360 15.05 11.95 -16.27
N PHE A 361 13.93 11.39 -15.82
CA PHE A 361 12.91 12.14 -15.09
C PHE A 361 13.42 12.63 -13.73
N HIS A 362 14.06 11.76 -12.94
CA HIS A 362 14.65 12.15 -11.66
C HIS A 362 15.68 13.26 -11.82
N VAL A 363 16.62 13.12 -12.74
CA VAL A 363 17.63 14.15 -13.01
C VAL A 363 16.99 15.49 -13.40
N ARG A 364 15.84 15.49 -14.06
CA ARG A 364 15.15 16.72 -14.45
C ARG A 364 14.40 17.40 -13.30
N PHE A 365 13.82 16.63 -12.38
CA PHE A 365 12.81 17.14 -11.45
C PHE A 365 13.14 16.99 -9.97
N ASP A 366 14.08 16.13 -9.60
CA ASP A 366 14.48 15.96 -8.21
C ASP A 366 15.14 17.26 -7.70
N PRO A 367 14.57 17.90 -6.66
CA PRO A 367 15.10 19.16 -6.13
C PRO A 367 16.45 18.99 -5.42
N GLU A 368 16.86 17.77 -5.06
CA GLU A 368 18.10 17.50 -4.31
C GLU A 368 19.34 17.37 -5.23
N ILE A 369 19.15 17.33 -6.56
CA ILE A 369 20.23 17.17 -7.53
C ILE A 369 20.95 18.49 -7.82
N ALA A 370 22.25 18.54 -7.50
CA ALA A 370 23.17 19.60 -7.91
C ALA A 370 23.57 19.49 -9.40
N ASP A 371 23.95 20.61 -10.03
CA ASP A 371 24.36 20.70 -11.45
C ASP A 371 23.34 20.10 -12.43
N ARG A 372 22.05 20.28 -12.10
CA ARG A 372 20.92 19.62 -12.72
C ARG A 372 20.89 19.75 -14.25
N GLU A 373 21.12 20.95 -14.78
CA GLU A 373 21.03 21.20 -16.23
C GLU A 373 22.08 20.41 -17.03
N THR A 374 23.32 20.36 -16.54
CA THR A 374 24.41 19.60 -17.17
C THR A 374 24.12 18.10 -17.12
N ARG A 375 23.77 17.58 -15.93
CA ARG A 375 23.43 16.17 -15.76
C ARG A 375 22.23 15.78 -16.61
N TYR A 376 21.23 16.66 -16.71
CA TYR A 376 20.05 16.44 -17.54
C TYR A 376 20.42 16.37 -19.01
N ALA A 377 21.25 17.28 -19.52
CA ALA A 377 21.69 17.26 -20.91
C ALA A 377 22.43 15.95 -21.25
N GLU A 378 23.37 15.53 -20.41
CA GLU A 378 24.12 14.27 -20.58
C GLU A 378 23.21 13.05 -20.54
N THR A 379 22.35 12.95 -19.52
CA THR A 379 21.40 11.84 -19.36
C THR A 379 20.41 11.81 -20.52
N LEU A 380 19.95 12.97 -20.99
CA LEU A 380 19.05 13.07 -22.14
C LEU A 380 19.71 12.53 -23.41
N THR A 381 20.95 12.93 -23.71
CA THR A 381 21.68 12.42 -24.88
C THR A 381 21.83 10.90 -24.82
N GLN A 382 22.18 10.36 -23.65
CA GLN A 382 22.33 8.91 -23.46
C GLN A 382 21.00 8.17 -23.61
N THR A 383 19.92 8.67 -23.04
CA THR A 383 18.59 8.04 -23.10
C THR A 383 18.02 8.11 -24.51
N VAL A 384 18.16 9.25 -25.22
CA VAL A 384 17.75 9.37 -26.63
C VAL A 384 18.51 8.35 -27.49
N ARG A 385 19.83 8.25 -27.31
CA ARG A 385 20.64 7.26 -28.03
C ARG A 385 20.16 5.83 -27.78
N ALA A 386 19.91 5.47 -26.52
CA ALA A 386 19.42 4.14 -26.16
C ALA A 386 18.06 3.81 -26.81
N VAL A 387 17.16 4.79 -26.92
CA VAL A 387 15.87 4.62 -27.59
C VAL A 387 16.05 4.49 -29.10
N GLU A 388 16.87 5.32 -29.74
CA GLU A 388 17.06 5.30 -31.20
C GLU A 388 17.78 4.03 -31.69
N GLU A 389 18.78 3.59 -30.94
CA GLU A 389 19.59 2.39 -31.23
C GLU A 389 18.91 1.08 -30.77
N TYR A 390 17.69 1.14 -30.25
CA TYR A 390 16.96 -0.06 -29.84
C TYR A 390 16.68 -1.00 -31.02
N ASP A 391 17.28 -2.19 -30.97
CA ASP A 391 17.15 -3.24 -31.98
C ASP A 391 17.29 -4.63 -31.33
N THR A 392 16.25 -5.47 -31.49
CA THR A 392 16.26 -6.88 -31.04
C THR A 392 16.33 -7.86 -32.21
N GLY A 393 16.57 -7.35 -33.42
CA GLY A 393 16.51 -8.09 -34.67
C GLY A 393 15.07 -8.34 -35.16
N ARG A 394 14.06 -7.80 -34.47
CA ARG A 394 12.63 -8.00 -34.76
C ARG A 394 12.01 -6.70 -35.23
N ARG A 395 12.35 -6.30 -36.45
CA ARG A 395 12.04 -4.98 -37.06
C ARG A 395 10.66 -4.40 -36.74
N PHE A 396 9.59 -5.20 -36.81
CA PHE A 396 8.23 -4.74 -36.51
C PHE A 396 8.06 -4.38 -35.02
N LEU A 397 8.47 -5.27 -34.11
CA LEU A 397 8.41 -5.04 -32.67
C LEU A 397 9.35 -3.91 -32.24
N ASP A 398 10.51 -3.79 -32.88
CA ASP A 398 11.48 -2.75 -32.55
C ASP A 398 11.00 -1.37 -33.01
N ARG A 399 10.30 -1.28 -34.14
CA ARG A 399 9.61 -0.05 -34.54
C ARG A 399 8.54 0.31 -33.51
N PHE A 400 7.66 -0.64 -33.18
CA PHE A 400 6.57 -0.45 -32.23
C PHE A 400 7.08 0.07 -30.87
N ARG A 401 8.09 -0.58 -30.29
CA ARG A 401 8.68 -0.19 -29.00
C ARG A 401 9.38 1.17 -29.07
N ARG A 402 10.10 1.47 -30.15
CA ARG A 402 10.72 2.80 -30.33
C ARG A 402 9.69 3.91 -30.36
N THR A 403 8.56 3.73 -31.04
CA THR A 403 7.47 4.73 -31.04
C THR A 403 6.94 4.97 -29.62
N ILE A 404 6.76 3.91 -28.83
CA ILE A 404 6.36 4.02 -27.41
C ILE A 404 7.40 4.78 -26.58
N PHE A 405 8.67 4.41 -26.67
CA PHE A 405 9.73 5.05 -25.88
C PHE A 405 9.98 6.50 -26.32
N ARG A 406 9.81 6.84 -27.59
CA ARG A 406 9.82 8.25 -28.06
C ARG A 406 8.66 9.05 -27.47
N CYS A 407 7.46 8.45 -27.37
CA CYS A 407 6.33 9.09 -26.70
C CYS A 407 6.64 9.36 -25.21
N ALA A 408 7.25 8.40 -24.51
CA ALA A 408 7.71 8.60 -23.13
C ALA A 408 8.82 9.65 -22.99
N LEU A 409 9.75 9.73 -23.95
CA LEU A 409 10.74 10.81 -24.01
C LEU A 409 10.08 12.18 -24.19
N ALA A 410 9.08 12.29 -25.08
CA ALA A 410 8.33 13.51 -25.29
C ALA A 410 7.60 13.94 -24.01
N PHE A 411 6.99 12.99 -23.29
CA PHE A 411 6.37 13.23 -21.98
C PHE A 411 7.35 13.86 -21.00
N ILE A 412 8.56 13.30 -20.84
CA ILE A 412 9.56 13.83 -19.88
C ILE A 412 10.10 15.19 -20.33
N ARG A 413 10.48 15.34 -21.61
CA ARG A 413 11.09 16.56 -22.16
C ARG A 413 10.17 17.78 -22.08
N HIS A 414 8.88 17.56 -22.31
CA HIS A 414 7.86 18.62 -22.31
C HIS A 414 7.11 18.73 -21.00
N CYS A 415 7.42 17.92 -19.99
CA CYS A 415 6.91 18.13 -18.66
C CYS A 415 7.52 19.42 -18.07
N LEU A 416 6.63 20.30 -17.62
CA LEU A 416 6.95 21.61 -17.04
C LEU A 416 6.95 21.56 -15.52
N LYS A 417 5.97 20.86 -14.92
CA LYS A 417 5.78 20.74 -13.47
C LYS A 417 5.12 19.40 -13.12
N THR A 418 5.47 18.88 -11.95
CA THR A 418 4.90 17.63 -11.42
C THR A 418 4.84 17.66 -9.89
N ASN A 419 3.90 16.92 -9.31
CA ASN A 419 3.85 16.66 -7.87
C ASN A 419 4.57 15.35 -7.48
N PHE A 420 5.35 14.74 -8.38
CA PHE A 420 6.01 13.45 -8.15
C PHE A 420 6.90 13.39 -6.89
N PHE A 421 7.46 14.51 -6.44
CA PHE A 421 8.30 14.56 -5.23
C PHE A 421 7.55 15.00 -3.96
N ILE A 422 6.26 15.32 -4.05
CA ILE A 422 5.40 15.66 -2.90
C ILE A 422 4.95 14.38 -2.20
N PRO A 423 5.27 14.13 -0.92
CA PRO A 423 4.90 12.85 -0.28
C PRO A 423 3.38 12.66 -0.22
N GLU A 424 2.64 13.64 0.29
CA GLU A 424 1.21 13.57 0.55
C GLU A 424 0.41 13.77 -0.75
N LYS A 425 0.11 12.67 -1.46
CA LYS A 425 -0.69 12.71 -2.69
C LYS A 425 -1.47 11.42 -2.95
N HIS A 426 -2.60 11.58 -3.64
CA HIS A 426 -3.48 10.49 -4.07
C HIS A 426 -3.42 10.22 -5.59
N ALA A 427 -2.78 11.12 -6.33
CA ALA A 427 -2.59 11.03 -7.76
C ALA A 427 -1.32 11.77 -8.17
N LEU A 428 -0.70 11.33 -9.26
CA LEU A 428 0.34 12.06 -9.97
C LEU A 428 -0.31 13.05 -10.94
N ALA A 429 0.28 14.24 -11.02
CA ALA A 429 -0.11 15.27 -11.96
C ALA A 429 1.13 15.76 -12.73
N PHE A 430 0.98 15.92 -14.04
CA PHE A 430 2.04 16.36 -14.93
C PHE A 430 1.51 17.47 -15.82
N ARG A 431 2.02 18.69 -15.65
CA ARG A 431 1.74 19.81 -16.56
C ARG A 431 2.70 19.71 -17.73
N LEU A 432 2.16 19.62 -18.94
CA LEU A 432 2.91 19.43 -20.18
C LEU A 432 2.83 20.69 -21.05
N ASP A 433 3.94 21.00 -21.72
CA ASP A 433 3.95 21.91 -22.87
C ASP A 433 3.31 21.20 -24.07
N PRO A 434 2.18 21.69 -24.61
CA PRO A 434 1.51 21.08 -25.76
C PRO A 434 2.38 20.99 -27.02
N ALA A 435 3.56 21.64 -27.05
CA ALA A 435 4.56 21.45 -28.08
C ALA A 435 4.97 19.98 -28.29
N TYR A 436 4.84 19.13 -27.27
CA TYR A 436 5.17 17.69 -27.35
C TYR A 436 4.43 16.95 -28.47
N LEU A 437 3.25 17.43 -28.88
CA LEU A 437 2.47 16.82 -29.95
C LEU A 437 3.21 16.82 -31.30
N GLN A 438 4.17 17.74 -31.49
CA GLN A 438 5.02 17.78 -32.69
C GLN A 438 6.17 16.75 -32.64
N ASP A 439 6.51 16.26 -31.46
CA ASP A 439 7.54 15.23 -31.27
C ASP A 439 6.95 13.82 -31.45
N LEU A 440 5.61 13.70 -31.48
CA LEU A 440 4.91 12.45 -31.82
C LEU A 440 4.87 12.23 -33.34
N GLU A 441 4.67 10.98 -33.75
CA GLU A 441 4.49 10.64 -35.17
C GLU A 441 3.22 11.35 -35.70
N LYS A 442 3.29 11.84 -36.95
CA LYS A 442 2.21 12.65 -37.54
C LYS A 442 0.89 11.88 -37.55
N GLU A 443 0.97 10.58 -37.79
CA GLU A 443 -0.13 9.63 -37.75
C GLU A 443 -0.78 9.62 -36.36
N SER A 444 -0.02 9.65 -35.26
CA SER A 444 -0.58 9.63 -33.90
C SER A 444 -1.44 10.85 -33.57
N THR A 445 -1.24 11.98 -34.23
CA THR A 445 -1.99 13.22 -33.96
C THR A 445 -2.98 13.61 -35.07
N ALA A 446 -3.11 12.80 -36.11
CA ALA A 446 -3.82 13.15 -37.34
C ALA A 446 -5.33 13.39 -37.18
N ASP A 447 -5.93 12.82 -36.13
CA ASP A 447 -7.35 12.88 -35.79
C ASP A 447 -7.69 13.92 -34.71
N LEU A 448 -6.71 14.72 -34.29
CA LEU A 448 -6.87 15.83 -33.35
C LEU A 448 -7.14 17.17 -34.08
N PRO A 449 -7.88 18.11 -33.48
CA PRO A 449 -7.99 19.47 -33.99
C PRO A 449 -6.63 20.15 -34.19
N GLN A 450 -6.49 20.91 -35.28
CA GLN A 450 -5.23 21.57 -35.67
C GLN A 450 -4.77 22.66 -34.70
N ASP A 451 -5.71 23.35 -34.04
CA ASP A 451 -5.36 24.35 -33.03
C ASP A 451 -4.59 23.68 -31.90
N ARG A 452 -3.49 24.30 -31.47
CA ARG A 452 -2.71 23.82 -30.33
C ARG A 452 -3.33 24.32 -29.02
N PRO A 453 -3.45 23.48 -27.98
CA PRO A 453 -3.89 23.93 -26.67
C PRO A 453 -2.87 24.89 -26.06
N PHE A 454 -3.33 25.71 -25.13
CA PHE A 454 -2.46 26.52 -24.27
C PHE A 454 -1.83 25.67 -23.15
N ARG A 455 -2.57 24.66 -22.65
CA ARG A 455 -2.10 23.77 -21.59
C ARG A 455 -2.69 22.37 -21.72
N ILE A 456 -1.90 21.38 -21.34
CA ILE A 456 -2.34 20.00 -21.10
C ILE A 456 -1.82 19.58 -19.73
N THR A 457 -2.70 19.09 -18.86
CA THR A 457 -2.30 18.42 -17.62
C THR A 457 -2.78 16.98 -17.65
N PHE A 458 -1.85 16.04 -17.49
CA PHE A 458 -2.13 14.61 -17.36
C PHE A 458 -2.17 14.21 -15.89
N PHE A 459 -3.12 13.35 -15.52
CA PHE A 459 -3.28 12.81 -14.18
C PHE A 459 -3.28 11.28 -14.21
N LEU A 460 -2.58 10.67 -13.25
CA LEU A 460 -2.63 9.24 -12.98
C LEU A 460 -2.98 9.03 -11.51
N ALA A 461 -4.00 8.23 -11.23
CA ALA A 461 -4.40 7.77 -9.90
C ALA A 461 -4.45 6.23 -9.87
N ARG A 462 -4.57 5.64 -8.68
CA ARG A 462 -4.57 4.18 -8.50
C ARG A 462 -5.59 3.41 -9.35
N ASN A 463 -6.74 4.03 -9.60
CA ASN A 463 -7.87 3.40 -10.30
C ASN A 463 -8.26 4.14 -11.59
N GLY A 464 -7.40 5.00 -12.14
CA GLY A 464 -7.73 5.70 -13.38
C GLY A 464 -6.74 6.77 -13.80
N SER A 465 -7.01 7.36 -14.96
CA SER A 465 -6.23 8.45 -15.53
C SER A 465 -7.15 9.54 -16.08
N GLY A 466 -6.62 10.73 -16.31
CA GLY A 466 -7.43 11.86 -16.77
C GLY A 466 -6.60 12.99 -17.36
N TYR A 467 -7.30 13.90 -18.04
CA TYR A 467 -6.71 15.09 -18.64
C TYR A 467 -7.49 16.35 -18.31
N HIS A 468 -6.77 17.45 -18.16
CA HIS A 468 -7.32 18.80 -18.20
C HIS A 468 -6.63 19.58 -19.32
N ILE A 469 -7.37 19.88 -20.38
CA ILE A 469 -6.89 20.58 -21.57
C ILE A 469 -7.58 21.95 -21.67
N GLY A 470 -6.80 22.99 -21.93
CA GLY A 470 -7.31 24.35 -22.11
C GLY A 470 -6.66 25.04 -23.31
N PHE A 471 -7.45 25.74 -24.11
CA PHE A 471 -7.01 26.46 -25.32
C PHE A 471 -6.77 27.97 -25.10
N SER A 472 -6.91 28.43 -23.87
CA SER A 472 -6.65 29.78 -23.41
C SER A 472 -6.11 29.72 -21.98
N ASP A 473 -5.52 30.82 -21.53
CA ASP A 473 -5.09 30.95 -20.14
C ASP A 473 -6.27 30.80 -19.16
N ILE A 474 -7.36 31.52 -19.47
CA ILE A 474 -8.66 31.38 -18.80
C ILE A 474 -9.58 30.55 -19.72
N ALA A 475 -9.55 29.22 -19.52
CA ALA A 475 -10.44 28.28 -20.21
C ALA A 475 -11.67 27.95 -19.35
N ARG A 476 -12.85 27.85 -19.98
CA ARG A 476 -14.10 27.40 -19.34
C ARG A 476 -14.53 26.08 -19.95
N GLY A 477 -14.88 25.12 -19.09
CA GLY A 477 -15.29 23.78 -19.50
C GLY A 477 -15.89 23.00 -18.32
N GLY A 478 -16.58 21.91 -18.61
CA GLY A 478 -17.15 21.02 -17.60
C GLY A 478 -16.15 19.95 -17.14
N TRP A 479 -16.45 19.32 -16.00
CA TRP A 479 -15.78 18.10 -15.53
C TRP A 479 -16.59 16.87 -15.97
N ARG A 480 -15.93 15.87 -16.56
CA ARG A 480 -16.56 14.59 -16.95
C ARG A 480 -15.83 13.43 -16.29
N THR A 481 -16.58 12.60 -15.58
CA THR A 481 -16.10 11.32 -15.01
C THR A 481 -16.73 10.18 -15.79
N LEU A 482 -15.90 9.21 -16.21
CA LEU A 482 -16.35 7.94 -16.76
C LEU A 482 -16.05 6.85 -15.73
N ILE A 483 -17.09 6.13 -15.29
CA ILE A 483 -16.96 5.00 -14.36
C ILE A 483 -17.10 3.73 -15.17
N THR A 484 -16.02 2.96 -15.24
CA THR A 484 -15.93 1.80 -16.14
C THR A 484 -16.27 0.51 -15.41
N GLN A 485 -16.96 -0.40 -16.09
CA GLN A 485 -17.34 -1.72 -15.59
C GLN A 485 -16.28 -2.76 -15.95
N GLY A 486 -15.20 -2.82 -15.16
CA GLY A 486 -14.11 -3.78 -15.36
C GLY A 486 -13.04 -3.33 -16.36
N ARG A 487 -12.14 -4.25 -16.72
CA ARG A 487 -10.92 -3.96 -17.49
C ARG A 487 -11.20 -3.61 -18.95
N ASP A 488 -12.11 -4.32 -19.61
CA ASP A 488 -12.38 -4.11 -21.04
C ASP A 488 -13.04 -2.75 -21.31
N ASP A 489 -13.98 -2.36 -20.46
CA ASP A 489 -14.62 -1.05 -20.52
C ASP A 489 -13.63 0.08 -20.19
N TYR A 490 -12.71 -0.18 -19.23
CA TYR A 490 -11.59 0.73 -18.95
C TYR A 490 -10.70 0.93 -20.17
N ILE A 491 -10.23 -0.15 -20.80
CA ILE A 491 -9.34 -0.08 -21.98
C ILE A 491 -10.04 0.67 -23.11
N THR A 492 -11.31 0.34 -23.38
CA THR A 492 -12.10 0.99 -24.44
C THR A 492 -12.22 2.50 -24.20
N SER A 493 -12.53 2.90 -22.97
CA SER A 493 -12.62 4.32 -22.60
C SER A 493 -11.27 5.02 -22.61
N ALA A 494 -10.21 4.35 -22.14
CA ALA A 494 -8.86 4.87 -22.10
C ALA A 494 -8.27 5.08 -23.51
N ASN A 495 -8.62 4.22 -24.48
CA ASN A 495 -8.19 4.37 -25.88
C ASN A 495 -8.53 5.75 -26.44
N THR A 496 -9.69 6.33 -26.08
CA THR A 496 -10.15 7.62 -26.62
C THR A 496 -10.02 8.78 -25.63
N LEU A 497 -9.55 8.54 -24.41
CA LEU A 497 -9.58 9.51 -23.29
C LEU A 497 -8.94 10.86 -23.66
N PHE A 498 -7.73 10.84 -24.21
CA PHE A 498 -7.01 12.07 -24.57
C PHE A 498 -7.73 12.83 -25.68
N ARG A 499 -8.01 12.15 -26.79
CA ARG A 499 -8.71 12.71 -27.96
C ARG A 499 -10.06 13.31 -27.59
N GLU A 500 -10.87 12.58 -26.82
CA GLU A 500 -12.19 13.04 -26.43
C GLU A 500 -12.11 14.32 -25.59
N ASN A 501 -11.23 14.35 -24.58
CA ASN A 501 -11.01 15.55 -23.77
C ASN A 501 -10.53 16.73 -24.63
N TYR A 502 -9.61 16.47 -25.56
CA TYR A 502 -9.07 17.47 -26.47
C TYR A 502 -10.16 18.08 -27.36
N VAL A 503 -10.97 17.25 -28.03
CA VAL A 503 -12.05 17.68 -28.92
C VAL A 503 -13.11 18.46 -28.15
N LEU A 504 -13.48 18.00 -26.95
CA LEU A 504 -14.43 18.71 -26.09
C LEU A 504 -13.88 20.08 -25.66
N ALA A 505 -12.63 20.15 -25.24
CA ALA A 505 -11.98 21.40 -24.86
C ALA A 505 -11.89 22.38 -26.04
N HIS A 506 -11.54 21.88 -27.23
CA HIS A 506 -11.49 22.69 -28.47
C HIS A 506 -12.87 23.22 -28.85
N THR A 507 -13.89 22.37 -28.79
CA THR A 507 -15.28 22.77 -29.07
C THR A 507 -15.76 23.84 -28.10
N GLN A 508 -15.42 23.72 -26.80
CA GLN A 508 -15.76 24.75 -25.81
C GLN A 508 -15.03 26.07 -26.07
N HIS A 509 -13.77 26.01 -26.52
CA HIS A 509 -13.03 27.21 -26.92
C HIS A 509 -13.70 27.94 -28.08
N LEU A 510 -14.12 27.22 -29.11
CA LEU A 510 -14.83 27.80 -30.25
C LEU A 510 -16.20 28.39 -29.88
N LYS A 511 -16.88 27.84 -28.87
CA LYS A 511 -18.17 28.39 -28.37
C LYS A 511 -18.01 29.66 -27.53
N ASN A 512 -16.86 29.84 -26.89
CA ASN A 512 -16.60 30.97 -25.99
C ASN A 512 -15.89 32.14 -26.67
N LYS A 513 -15.41 31.94 -27.90
CA LYS A 513 -15.02 33.01 -28.83
C LYS A 513 -16.25 33.54 -29.53
#